data_AF-A0A8H3USV2-F1
#
_entry.id   AF-A0A8H3USV2-F1
#
_cell.length_a   1.000
_cell.length_b   1.000
_cell.length_c   1.000
_cell.angle_alpha   90.00
_cell.angle_beta   90.00
_cell.angle_gamma   90.00
#
_symmetry.space_group_name_H-M   'P 1'
#
loop_
_entity.id
_entity.type
_entity.pdbx_description
1 polymer ?
#
loop_
_entity_poly.entity_id
_entity_poly.type
_entity_poly.pdbx_seq_one_letter_code
_entity_poly.pdbx_strand_id
1 'polypeptide(L)'
;MFSLSSSPPPEVNGQLIRGVTNGDDAVLVNENFVIANDGVGAWAQKEKGHAALWSRLIIHFWALEAEKDSYGGTNDPNPVAYLQRAYEQTKKATSKPNEWFGTTTASGALLADDHQTPPHPIIYATQLGDSQIMIVRPRDREIIYKTQEQWHWFDCPRQLGTNSPDTPETNAVMDRVEIEENDVILAMSDGVIDNLWDHEVLQSVVDAMHKWENGEAAIQQDKESAETSYSDEMMFVAEEIVKAAKVIATDPFAESPYMEKAVEEGLSIEGGKMDDISVVAAQCRKRKTKI
;
A
#
# COMPACT_ATOMS: atom_id res chain seq x y z
N MET A 1 2.42 19.96 -3.56
CA MET A 1 3.10 21.13 -2.95
C MET A 1 2.96 20.99 -1.43
N PHE A 2 4.02 20.61 -0.73
CA PHE A 2 3.94 20.26 0.70
C PHE A 2 4.14 21.49 1.58
N SER A 3 3.23 21.71 2.53
CA SER A 3 3.44 22.60 3.67
C SER A 3 4.37 21.89 4.65
N LEU A 4 5.60 22.39 4.79
CA LEU A 4 6.55 21.90 5.78
C LEU A 4 6.06 22.33 7.18
N SER A 5 5.41 21.40 7.89
CA SER A 5 5.22 21.49 9.34
C SER A 5 6.59 21.63 10.02
N SER A 6 6.72 22.60 10.92
CA SER A 6 7.93 22.94 11.68
C SER A 6 8.26 21.95 12.83
N SER A 7 7.57 20.82 12.89
CA SER A 7 7.80 19.79 13.91
C SER A 7 8.87 18.81 13.43
N PRO A 8 9.80 18.38 14.31
CA PRO A 8 10.72 17.29 13.97
C PRO A 8 9.91 16.05 13.57
N PRO A 9 10.39 15.23 12.63
CA PRO A 9 9.70 14.01 12.23
C PRO A 9 9.48 13.12 13.46
N PRO A 10 8.35 12.40 13.55
CA PRO A 10 8.06 11.60 14.73
C PRO A 10 9.08 10.47 14.87
N GLU A 11 9.46 10.14 16.11
CA GLU A 11 10.44 9.11 16.45
C GLU A 11 9.84 8.03 17.34
N VAL A 12 10.32 6.80 17.18
CA VAL A 12 10.05 5.67 18.07
C VAL A 12 11.36 4.94 18.36
N ASN A 13 11.64 4.62 19.62
CA ASN A 13 12.89 4.00 20.05
C ASN A 13 14.18 4.74 19.59
N GLY A 14 14.11 6.07 19.44
CA GLY A 14 15.23 6.89 18.97
C GLY A 14 15.53 6.78 17.47
N GLN A 15 14.58 6.27 16.68
CA GLN A 15 14.63 6.22 15.22
C GLN A 15 13.44 6.95 14.62
N LEU A 16 13.64 7.63 13.49
CA LEU A 16 12.55 8.27 12.76
C LEU A 16 11.53 7.21 12.29
N ILE A 17 10.25 7.48 12.53
CA ILE A 17 9.18 6.64 12.04
C ILE A 17 9.13 6.76 10.51
N ARG A 18 9.34 5.62 9.86
CA ARG A 18 9.36 5.50 8.39
C ARG A 18 7.94 5.56 7.81
N GLY A 19 7.86 5.63 6.49
CA GLY A 19 6.61 5.80 5.76
C GLY A 19 6.07 7.23 5.83
N VAL A 20 5.06 7.48 5.01
CA VAL A 20 4.38 8.77 4.86
C VAL A 20 2.90 8.56 5.16
N THR A 21 2.28 9.48 5.89
CA THR A 21 0.86 9.45 6.21
C THR A 21 0.08 10.38 5.28
N ASN A 22 -1.12 9.95 4.87
CA ASN A 22 -2.11 10.74 4.16
C ASN A 22 -3.45 10.56 4.89
N GLY A 23 -3.84 11.54 5.72
CA GLY A 23 -4.92 11.33 6.68
C GLY A 23 -4.58 10.18 7.64
N ASP A 24 -5.44 9.16 7.71
CA ASP A 24 -5.25 7.95 8.50
C ASP A 24 -4.53 6.82 7.74
N ASP A 25 -4.40 6.91 6.41
CA ASP A 25 -3.53 6.04 5.62
C ASP A 25 -2.05 6.24 5.95
N ALA A 26 -1.27 5.18 5.77
CA ALA A 26 0.18 5.24 5.68
C ALA A 26 0.69 4.42 4.50
N VAL A 27 1.76 4.89 3.87
CA VAL A 27 2.45 4.20 2.78
C VAL A 27 3.97 4.16 2.97
N LEU A 28 4.62 3.13 2.42
CA LEU A 28 6.07 3.04 2.36
C LEU A 28 6.51 2.40 1.04
N VAL A 29 7.60 2.92 0.50
CA VAL A 29 8.35 2.33 -0.61
C VAL A 29 9.83 2.28 -0.24
N ASN A 30 10.45 1.12 -0.42
CA ASN A 30 11.90 0.96 -0.46
C ASN A 30 12.29 0.03 -1.62
N GLU A 31 13.57 -0.35 -1.72
CA GLU A 31 14.07 -1.16 -2.86
C GLU A 31 13.35 -2.50 -3.06
N ASN A 32 12.85 -3.12 -1.99
CA ASN A 32 12.34 -4.49 -2.02
C ASN A 32 10.96 -4.64 -1.37
N PHE A 33 10.34 -3.55 -0.91
CA PHE A 33 9.07 -3.62 -0.18
C PHE A 33 8.23 -2.38 -0.42
N VAL A 34 7.00 -2.60 -0.86
CA VAL A 34 5.93 -1.59 -0.91
C VAL A 34 4.82 -1.97 0.06
N ILE A 35 4.26 -0.97 0.75
CA ILE A 35 3.23 -1.17 1.76
C ILE A 35 2.21 -0.03 1.69
N ALA A 36 0.93 -0.37 1.79
CA ALA A 36 -0.18 0.56 2.02
C ALA A 36 -1.07 0.02 3.14
N ASN A 37 -1.21 0.81 4.20
CA ASN A 37 -2.05 0.48 5.34
C ASN A 37 -3.07 1.59 5.53
N ASP A 38 -4.35 1.22 5.61
CA ASP A 38 -5.45 2.11 5.93
C ASP A 38 -5.72 2.07 7.43
N GLY A 39 -5.71 3.24 8.07
CA GLY A 39 -6.07 3.40 9.46
C GLY A 39 -7.57 3.68 9.60
N VAL A 40 -8.29 2.89 10.39
CA VAL A 40 -9.75 3.03 10.52
C VAL A 40 -10.13 4.39 11.11
N GLY A 41 -10.66 5.29 10.28
CA GLY A 41 -10.90 6.70 10.62
C GLY A 41 -11.90 6.94 11.76
N ALA A 42 -12.74 5.95 12.09
CA ALA A 42 -13.66 6.01 13.23
C ALA A 42 -12.96 6.25 14.58
N TRP A 43 -11.66 5.96 14.70
CA TRP A 43 -10.86 6.26 15.89
C TRP A 43 -10.71 7.75 16.15
N ALA A 44 -10.80 8.63 15.15
CA ALA A 44 -10.74 10.08 15.35
C ALA A 44 -11.84 10.61 16.30
N GLN A 45 -12.93 9.84 16.46
CA GLN A 45 -14.05 10.17 17.36
C GLN A 45 -13.86 9.65 18.80
N LYS A 46 -12.76 8.95 19.09
CA LYS A 46 -12.49 8.35 20.40
C LYS A 46 -11.39 9.13 21.12
N GLU A 47 -11.52 9.23 22.44
CA GLU A 47 -10.43 9.74 23.27
C GLU A 47 -9.19 8.87 23.07
N LYS A 48 -8.04 9.50 22.77
CA LYS A 48 -6.78 8.81 22.45
C LYS A 48 -6.84 7.90 21.22
N GLY A 49 -7.84 8.04 20.36
CA GLY A 49 -7.84 7.39 19.05
C GLY A 49 -6.86 8.08 18.09
N HIS A 50 -6.06 7.29 17.39
CA HIS A 50 -5.02 7.77 16.48
C HIS A 50 -4.71 6.72 15.40
N ALA A 51 -5.62 6.59 14.42
CA ALA A 51 -5.49 5.60 13.35
C ALA A 51 -4.23 5.83 12.49
N ALA A 52 -3.94 7.08 12.08
CA ALA A 52 -2.69 7.44 11.39
C ALA A 52 -1.39 7.00 12.09
N LEU A 53 -1.38 6.97 13.43
CA LEU A 53 -0.20 6.49 14.19
C LEU A 53 -0.09 4.98 14.10
N TRP A 54 -1.21 4.27 14.20
CA TRP A 54 -1.27 2.82 14.11
C TRP A 54 -0.87 2.32 12.73
N SER A 55 -1.46 2.86 11.66
CA SER A 55 -1.11 2.51 10.28
C SER A 55 0.39 2.72 10.02
N ARG A 56 0.91 3.90 10.37
CA ARG A 56 2.32 4.24 10.16
C ARG A 56 3.30 3.41 11.01
N LEU A 57 2.98 3.10 12.27
CA LEU A 57 3.85 2.29 13.12
C LEU A 57 3.92 0.83 12.63
N ILE A 58 2.81 0.26 12.18
CA ILE A 58 2.81 -1.09 11.60
C ILE A 58 3.74 -1.12 10.38
N ILE A 59 3.60 -0.18 9.44
CA ILE A 59 4.49 -0.05 8.29
C ILE A 59 5.96 0.06 8.72
N HIS A 60 6.24 0.95 9.67
CA HIS A 60 7.60 1.20 10.13
C HIS A 60 8.26 -0.07 10.67
N PHE A 61 7.61 -0.77 11.60
CA PHE A 61 8.18 -1.98 12.18
C PHE A 61 8.17 -3.16 11.21
N TRP A 62 7.21 -3.24 10.30
CA TRP A 62 7.17 -4.30 9.29
C TRP A 62 8.35 -4.21 8.33
N ALA A 63 8.65 -2.99 7.85
CA ALA A 63 9.83 -2.73 7.04
C ALA A 63 11.13 -3.05 7.80
N LEU A 64 11.23 -2.68 9.08
CA LEU A 64 12.40 -3.01 9.91
C LEU A 64 12.61 -4.52 10.08
N GLU A 65 11.54 -5.29 10.27
CA GLU A 65 11.63 -6.74 10.41
C GLU A 65 11.99 -7.44 9.09
N ALA A 66 11.52 -6.92 7.95
CA ALA A 66 11.92 -7.40 6.63
C ALA A 66 13.41 -7.13 6.37
N GLU A 67 13.90 -5.92 6.67
CA GLU A 67 15.32 -5.55 6.54
C GLU A 67 16.22 -6.38 7.45
N LYS A 68 15.80 -6.61 8.69
CA LYS A 68 16.53 -7.42 9.66
C LYS A 68 16.73 -8.85 9.18
N ASP A 69 15.76 -9.40 8.46
CA ASP A 69 15.87 -10.71 7.82
C ASP A 69 16.52 -10.66 6.43
N SER A 70 17.05 -9.51 6.02
CA SER A 70 17.59 -9.27 4.67
C SER A 70 16.64 -9.71 3.57
N TYR A 71 15.33 -9.48 3.77
CA TYR A 71 14.26 -9.88 2.86
C TYR A 71 14.27 -11.39 2.52
N GLY A 72 14.62 -12.24 3.50
CA GLY A 72 14.74 -13.69 3.36
C GLY A 72 16.19 -14.15 3.16
N GLY A 73 17.07 -13.29 2.66
CA GLY A 73 18.49 -13.57 2.46
C GLY A 73 18.71 -14.77 1.54
N THR A 74 19.11 -15.92 2.11
CA THR A 74 19.30 -17.17 1.38
C THR A 74 18.10 -18.13 1.46
N ASN A 75 17.03 -17.76 2.15
CA ASN A 75 15.79 -18.51 2.27
C ASN A 75 14.62 -17.66 1.74
N ASP A 76 13.44 -18.26 1.65
CA ASP A 76 12.22 -17.50 1.39
C ASP A 76 11.88 -16.58 2.57
N PRO A 77 11.47 -15.31 2.31
CA PRO A 77 11.02 -14.42 3.35
C PRO A 77 9.72 -14.92 4.00
N ASN A 78 9.46 -14.48 5.24
CA ASN A 78 8.21 -14.74 5.94
C ASN A 78 7.53 -13.42 6.37
N PRO A 79 6.89 -12.70 5.44
CA PRO A 79 6.30 -11.40 5.74
C PRO A 79 5.19 -11.45 6.80
N VAL A 80 4.47 -12.56 6.94
CA VAL A 80 3.46 -12.74 8.00
C VAL A 80 4.11 -12.74 9.38
N ALA A 81 5.23 -13.46 9.55
CA ALA A 81 5.98 -13.45 10.80
C ALA A 81 6.62 -12.07 11.07
N TYR A 82 7.01 -11.34 10.02
CA TYR A 82 7.52 -9.97 10.17
C TYR A 82 6.40 -9.04 10.64
N LEU A 83 5.21 -9.15 10.04
CA LEU A 83 4.02 -8.38 10.39
C LEU A 83 3.55 -8.68 11.83
N GLN A 84 3.63 -9.93 12.27
CA GLN A 84 3.36 -10.32 13.66
C GLN A 84 4.26 -9.57 14.63
N ARG A 85 5.57 -9.57 14.39
CA ARG A 85 6.54 -8.87 15.24
C ARG A 85 6.37 -7.35 15.16
N ALA A 86 5.97 -6.83 14.00
CA ALA A 86 5.62 -5.43 13.82
C ALA A 86 4.39 -5.04 14.66
N TYR A 87 3.33 -5.85 14.62
CA TYR A 87 2.13 -5.66 15.42
C TYR A 87 2.41 -5.64 16.93
N GLU A 88 3.26 -6.54 17.41
CA GLU A 88 3.69 -6.55 18.80
C GLU A 88 4.50 -5.31 19.19
N GLN A 89 5.35 -4.81 18.29
CA GLN A 89 6.13 -3.58 18.49
C GLN A 89 5.22 -2.34 18.49
N THR A 90 4.26 -2.26 17.58
CA THR A 90 3.25 -1.19 17.54
C THR A 90 2.45 -1.15 18.84
N LYS A 91 1.96 -2.29 19.33
CA LYS A 91 1.28 -2.38 20.64
C LYS A 91 2.14 -1.86 21.79
N LYS A 92 3.43 -2.20 21.80
CA LYS A 92 4.36 -1.70 22.84
C LYS A 92 4.54 -0.19 22.72
N ALA A 93 4.81 0.31 21.51
CA ALA A 93 5.04 1.73 21.23
C ALA A 93 3.82 2.62 21.53
N THR A 94 2.62 2.08 21.37
CA THR A 94 1.36 2.78 21.63
C THR A 94 0.85 2.63 23.06
N SER A 95 1.50 1.83 23.91
CA SER A 95 1.06 1.59 25.29
C SER A 95 1.66 2.55 26.33
N LYS A 96 2.82 3.16 26.04
CA LYS A 96 3.57 4.01 26.98
C LYS A 96 4.33 5.12 26.23
N PRO A 97 4.56 6.30 26.85
CA PRO A 97 4.05 6.73 28.16
C PRO A 97 2.56 7.08 28.15
N ASN A 98 2.02 7.39 26.96
CA ASN A 98 0.60 7.62 26.74
C ASN A 98 0.05 6.47 25.91
N GLU A 99 -1.11 5.96 26.33
CA GLU A 99 -1.83 4.95 25.58
C GLU A 99 -2.53 5.60 24.38
N TRP A 100 -2.34 5.04 23.17
CA TRP A 100 -2.99 5.47 21.95
C TRP A 100 -3.70 4.29 21.30
N PHE A 101 -4.98 4.47 21.01
CA PHE A 101 -5.83 3.45 20.42
C PHE A 101 -5.99 3.64 18.92
N GLY A 102 -6.24 2.57 18.21
CA GLY A 102 -6.31 2.59 16.76
C GLY A 102 -6.35 1.18 16.21
N THR A 103 -6.76 1.08 14.96
CA THR A 103 -6.75 -0.13 14.16
C THR A 103 -6.41 0.21 12.73
N THR A 104 -5.85 -0.74 12.00
CA THR A 104 -5.42 -0.53 10.63
C THR A 104 -5.44 -1.84 9.84
N THR A 105 -5.69 -1.76 8.54
CA THR A 105 -5.40 -2.85 7.60
C THR A 105 -3.88 -3.03 7.46
N ALA A 106 -3.46 -4.06 6.74
CA ALA A 106 -2.06 -4.24 6.37
C ALA A 106 -1.92 -4.90 4.99
N SER A 107 -1.41 -4.15 4.02
CA SER A 107 -1.18 -4.64 2.66
C SER A 107 0.25 -4.36 2.22
N GLY A 108 1.02 -5.40 1.93
CA GLY A 108 2.42 -5.25 1.54
C GLY A 108 2.88 -6.26 0.50
N ALA A 109 3.75 -5.83 -0.41
CA ALA A 109 4.36 -6.68 -1.43
C ALA A 109 5.88 -6.61 -1.34
N LEU A 110 6.49 -7.72 -0.89
CA LEU A 110 7.93 -7.87 -0.78
C LEU A 110 8.48 -8.54 -2.04
N LEU A 111 9.42 -7.87 -2.72
CA LEU A 111 10.16 -8.37 -3.87
C LEU A 111 11.42 -9.11 -3.43
N ALA A 112 11.49 -10.37 -3.81
CA ALA A 112 12.67 -11.22 -3.66
C ALA A 112 12.89 -12.03 -4.95
N ASP A 113 14.02 -12.71 -5.03
CA ASP A 113 14.30 -13.66 -6.11
C ASP A 113 14.06 -15.09 -5.61
N ASP A 114 13.64 -15.98 -6.50
CA ASP A 114 13.65 -17.41 -6.19
C ASP A 114 15.08 -17.97 -6.18
N HIS A 115 15.22 -19.19 -5.66
CA HIS A 115 16.50 -19.88 -5.57
C HIS A 115 16.84 -20.68 -6.85
N GLN A 116 16.22 -20.37 -7.99
CA GLN A 116 16.50 -21.04 -9.27
C GLN A 116 17.72 -20.42 -9.96
N THR A 117 18.16 -21.06 -11.06
CA THR A 117 19.26 -20.54 -11.90
C THR A 117 18.84 -20.61 -13.37
N PRO A 118 18.54 -19.47 -14.03
CA PRO A 118 18.58 -18.10 -13.49
C PRO A 118 17.49 -17.84 -12.43
N PRO A 119 17.69 -16.86 -11.53
CA PRO A 119 16.67 -16.47 -10.56
C PRO A 119 15.48 -15.79 -11.27
N HIS A 120 14.28 -16.06 -10.78
CA HIS A 120 13.05 -15.37 -11.17
C HIS A 120 12.59 -14.41 -10.07
N PRO A 121 12.09 -13.21 -10.42
CA PRO A 121 11.56 -12.29 -9.43
C PRO A 121 10.19 -12.77 -8.91
N ILE A 122 10.04 -12.72 -7.59
CA ILE A 122 8.88 -13.19 -6.86
C ILE A 122 8.35 -12.06 -5.97
N ILE A 123 7.04 -11.86 -5.97
CA ILE A 123 6.33 -11.04 -5.00
C ILE A 123 5.72 -11.93 -3.92
N TYR A 124 6.02 -11.62 -2.67
CA TYR A 124 5.32 -12.14 -1.50
C TYR A 124 4.28 -11.10 -1.09
N ALA A 125 3.07 -11.22 -1.64
CA ALA A 125 1.96 -10.30 -1.38
C ALA A 125 1.25 -10.73 -0.09
N THR A 126 1.28 -9.89 0.94
CA THR A 126 0.69 -10.16 2.25
C THR A 126 -0.43 -9.18 2.53
N GLN A 127 -1.60 -9.71 2.89
CA GLN A 127 -2.83 -8.96 3.05
C GLN A 127 -3.54 -9.29 4.36
N LEU A 128 -4.01 -8.25 5.05
CA LEU A 128 -5.01 -8.30 6.10
C LEU A 128 -5.92 -7.07 6.01
N GLY A 129 -7.21 -7.30 5.77
CA GLY A 129 -8.21 -6.25 5.54
C GLY A 129 -8.56 -6.08 4.07
N ASP A 130 -8.93 -4.87 3.67
CA ASP A 130 -9.50 -4.51 2.36
C ASP A 130 -8.62 -3.59 1.51
N SER A 131 -7.51 -3.05 2.01
CA SER A 131 -6.43 -2.51 1.15
C SER A 131 -5.95 -3.58 0.15
N GLN A 132 -5.24 -3.23 -0.93
CA GLN A 132 -4.94 -4.20 -1.99
C GLN A 132 -3.52 -4.10 -2.57
N ILE A 133 -2.92 -5.27 -2.83
CA ILE A 133 -1.81 -5.41 -3.75
C ILE A 133 -2.35 -5.83 -5.12
N MET A 134 -1.96 -5.12 -6.17
CA MET A 134 -2.23 -5.48 -7.57
C MET A 134 -0.93 -5.52 -8.37
N ILE A 135 -0.78 -6.52 -9.23
CA ILE A 135 0.37 -6.67 -10.13
C ILE A 135 -0.14 -6.59 -11.56
N VAL A 136 0.35 -5.59 -12.28
CA VAL A 136 0.00 -5.32 -13.66
C VAL A 136 1.19 -5.62 -14.56
N ARG A 137 0.92 -6.23 -15.71
CA ARG A 137 1.88 -6.40 -16.80
C ARG A 137 1.52 -5.45 -17.94
N PRO A 138 2.13 -4.26 -18.02
CA PRO A 138 1.67 -3.20 -18.94
C PRO A 138 1.76 -3.61 -20.40
N ARG A 139 2.83 -4.32 -20.79
CA ARG A 139 3.08 -4.76 -22.17
C ARG A 139 1.97 -5.67 -22.73
N ASP A 140 1.32 -6.44 -21.86
CA ASP A 140 0.27 -7.40 -22.21
C ASP A 140 -1.13 -6.87 -21.84
N ARG A 141 -1.19 -5.70 -21.17
CA ARG A 141 -2.42 -5.09 -20.63
C ARG A 141 -3.19 -6.07 -19.75
N GLU A 142 -2.48 -6.74 -18.85
CA GLU A 142 -3.01 -7.82 -18.02
C GLU A 142 -2.80 -7.53 -16.53
N ILE A 143 -3.79 -7.91 -15.72
CA ILE A 143 -3.65 -7.99 -14.27
C ILE A 143 -3.19 -9.42 -13.95
N ILE A 144 -1.92 -9.55 -13.56
CA ILE A 144 -1.29 -10.84 -13.25
C ILE A 144 -1.82 -11.38 -11.93
N TYR A 145 -2.07 -10.49 -10.98
CA TYR A 145 -2.46 -10.86 -9.64
C TYR A 145 -3.14 -9.69 -8.92
N LYS A 146 -4.07 -10.01 -8.01
CA LYS A 146 -4.56 -9.10 -6.98
C LYS A 146 -4.88 -9.84 -5.70
N THR A 147 -4.63 -9.23 -4.54
CA THR A 147 -5.03 -9.80 -3.25
C THR A 147 -6.54 -9.81 -3.10
N GLN A 148 -7.04 -10.81 -2.36
CA GLN A 148 -8.44 -10.89 -1.97
C GLN A 148 -8.69 -10.08 -0.70
N GLU A 149 -9.71 -9.24 -0.72
CA GLU A 149 -10.15 -8.46 0.45
C GLU A 149 -10.67 -9.37 1.56
N GLN A 150 -10.57 -8.92 2.80
CA GLN A 150 -10.93 -9.68 3.99
C GLN A 150 -11.84 -8.87 4.90
N TRP A 151 -13.01 -9.42 5.16
CA TRP A 151 -14.09 -8.75 5.88
C TRP A 151 -14.57 -9.59 7.07
N HIS A 152 -15.04 -8.94 8.13
CA HIS A 152 -15.94 -9.57 9.11
C HIS A 152 -17.39 -9.51 8.62
N TRP A 153 -17.75 -8.38 8.02
CA TRP A 153 -18.97 -8.10 7.25
C TRP A 153 -18.70 -6.87 6.37
N PHE A 154 -19.64 -6.52 5.50
CA PHE A 154 -19.50 -5.37 4.59
C PHE A 154 -19.09 -4.08 5.32
N ASP A 155 -18.09 -3.38 4.78
CA ASP A 155 -17.52 -2.13 5.33
C ASP A 155 -16.94 -2.28 6.75
N CYS A 156 -16.61 -3.52 7.15
CA CYS A 156 -15.87 -3.82 8.38
C CYS A 156 -14.74 -4.81 8.06
N PRO A 157 -13.59 -4.28 7.60
CA PRO A 157 -12.47 -5.14 7.22
C PRO A 157 -11.88 -5.83 8.44
N ARG A 158 -11.14 -6.91 8.18
CA ARG A 158 -10.17 -7.38 9.17
C ARG A 158 -9.15 -6.28 9.43
N GLN A 159 -8.79 -6.08 10.68
CA GLN A 159 -7.95 -4.94 11.06
C GLN A 159 -7.08 -5.28 12.26
N LEU A 160 -5.83 -4.83 12.26
CA LEU A 160 -4.90 -5.00 13.38
C LEU A 160 -5.04 -3.82 14.33
N GLY A 161 -5.25 -4.10 15.62
CA GLY A 161 -5.10 -3.05 16.63
C GLY A 161 -5.88 -3.26 17.90
N THR A 162 -6.32 -2.15 18.47
CA THR A 162 -7.01 -2.10 19.76
C THR A 162 -8.36 -2.81 19.67
N ASN A 163 -8.59 -3.78 20.56
CA ASN A 163 -9.83 -4.58 20.65
C ASN A 163 -10.21 -5.35 19.37
N SER A 164 -9.31 -5.45 18.38
CA SER A 164 -9.52 -6.34 17.25
C SER A 164 -9.25 -7.80 17.64
N PRO A 165 -10.07 -8.75 17.18
CA PRO A 165 -9.77 -10.18 17.33
C PRO A 165 -8.70 -10.66 16.33
N ASP A 166 -8.36 -9.86 15.31
CA ASP A 166 -7.46 -10.29 14.25
C ASP A 166 -6.00 -10.19 14.68
N THR A 167 -5.22 -11.19 14.27
CA THR A 167 -3.76 -11.16 14.41
C THR A 167 -3.10 -11.57 13.10
N PRO A 168 -1.88 -11.08 12.82
CA PRO A 168 -1.17 -11.43 11.59
C PRO A 168 -1.04 -12.95 11.38
N GLU A 169 -0.61 -13.70 12.39
CA GLU A 169 -0.40 -15.16 12.27
C GLU A 169 -1.68 -15.94 11.97
N THR A 170 -2.84 -15.46 12.41
CA THR A 170 -4.10 -16.19 12.27
C THR A 170 -4.93 -15.73 11.08
N ASN A 171 -4.75 -14.49 10.63
CA ASN A 171 -5.65 -13.85 9.67
C ASN A 171 -4.97 -13.33 8.41
N ALA A 172 -3.67 -12.99 8.45
CA ALA A 172 -3.00 -12.50 7.25
C ALA A 172 -2.88 -13.64 6.23
N VAL A 173 -3.16 -13.32 4.97
CA VAL A 173 -2.94 -14.23 3.84
C VAL A 173 -1.69 -13.75 3.12
N MET A 174 -0.81 -14.68 2.78
CA MET A 174 0.39 -14.39 2.01
C MET A 174 0.47 -15.32 0.80
N ASP A 175 0.50 -14.70 -0.37
CA ASP A 175 0.57 -15.37 -1.65
C ASP A 175 1.94 -15.12 -2.30
N ARG A 176 2.49 -16.17 -2.88
CA ARG A 176 3.76 -16.15 -3.60
C ARG A 176 3.49 -16.10 -5.10
N VAL A 177 3.84 -14.99 -5.73
CA VAL A 177 3.51 -14.70 -7.13
C VAL A 177 4.79 -14.54 -7.93
N GLU A 178 4.97 -15.36 -8.96
CA GLU A 178 6.05 -15.17 -9.93
C GLU A 178 5.70 -14.02 -10.87
N ILE A 179 6.64 -13.09 -11.05
CA ILE A 179 6.46 -11.92 -11.90
C ILE A 179 7.59 -11.84 -12.92
N GLU A 180 7.51 -10.84 -13.79
CA GLU A 180 8.53 -10.58 -14.80
C GLU A 180 9.15 -9.20 -14.62
N GLU A 181 10.32 -9.04 -15.26
CA GLU A 181 10.91 -7.71 -15.40
C GLU A 181 9.93 -6.79 -16.13
N ASN A 182 9.78 -5.56 -15.62
CA ASN A 182 8.86 -4.52 -16.05
C ASN A 182 7.40 -4.66 -15.59
N ASP A 183 7.05 -5.70 -14.84
CA ASP A 183 5.76 -5.75 -14.14
C ASP A 183 5.69 -4.61 -13.10
N VAL A 184 4.51 -4.03 -12.94
CA VAL A 184 4.21 -2.92 -12.02
C VAL A 184 3.45 -3.48 -10.83
N ILE A 185 3.93 -3.17 -9.64
CA ILE A 185 3.34 -3.54 -8.36
C ILE A 185 2.70 -2.30 -7.76
N LEU A 186 1.41 -2.40 -7.43
CA LEU A 186 0.63 -1.38 -6.76
C LEU A 186 0.30 -1.86 -5.34
N ALA A 187 0.52 -1.00 -4.34
CA ALA A 187 -0.07 -1.13 -3.02
C ALA A 187 -1.03 0.03 -2.79
N MET A 188 -2.29 -0.25 -2.51
CA MET A 188 -3.39 0.72 -2.52
C MET A 188 -4.26 0.62 -1.27
N SER A 189 -4.72 1.76 -0.74
CA SER A 189 -5.81 1.77 0.24
C SER A 189 -7.18 1.55 -0.44
N ASP A 190 -8.21 1.31 0.37
CA ASP A 190 -9.59 1.13 -0.10
C ASP A 190 -10.09 2.37 -0.85
N GLY A 191 -9.64 3.58 -0.48
CA GLY A 191 -9.96 4.83 -1.18
C GLY A 191 -9.65 4.82 -2.69
N VAL A 192 -8.79 3.93 -3.18
CA VAL A 192 -8.62 3.67 -4.63
C VAL A 192 -9.63 2.65 -5.13
N ILE A 193 -9.65 1.46 -4.55
CA ILE A 193 -10.38 0.28 -5.08
C ILE A 193 -11.89 0.34 -4.86
N ASP A 194 -12.36 1.17 -3.93
CA ASP A 194 -13.78 1.48 -3.75
C ASP A 194 -14.29 2.45 -4.81
N ASN A 195 -13.38 3.15 -5.49
CA ASN A 195 -13.68 4.21 -6.46
C ASN A 195 -13.24 3.89 -7.89
N LEU A 196 -12.48 2.82 -8.13
CA LEU A 196 -12.03 2.39 -9.45
C LEU A 196 -12.15 0.88 -9.58
N TRP A 197 -12.76 0.40 -10.67
CA TRP A 197 -12.71 -1.02 -10.98
C TRP A 197 -11.31 -1.45 -11.42
N ASP A 198 -11.00 -2.74 -11.26
CA ASP A 198 -9.74 -3.36 -11.69
C ASP A 198 -9.25 -2.89 -13.08
N HIS A 199 -10.18 -2.86 -14.05
CA HIS A 199 -9.86 -2.52 -15.43
C HIS A 199 -9.51 -1.03 -15.60
N GLU A 200 -10.03 -0.14 -14.76
CA GLU A 200 -9.71 1.29 -14.75
C GLU A 200 -8.34 1.54 -14.11
N VAL A 201 -8.00 0.81 -13.05
CA VAL A 201 -6.65 0.84 -12.44
C VAL A 201 -5.62 0.38 -13.48
N LEU A 202 -5.86 -0.76 -14.13
CA LEU A 202 -5.03 -1.25 -15.24
C LEU A 202 -4.87 -0.20 -16.35
N GLN A 203 -5.98 0.39 -16.79
CA GLN A 203 -5.96 1.38 -17.86
C GLN A 203 -5.17 2.63 -17.45
N SER A 204 -5.32 3.08 -16.20
CA SER A 204 -4.58 4.22 -15.63
C SER A 204 -3.07 3.96 -15.62
N VAL A 205 -2.63 2.76 -15.24
CA VAL A 205 -1.21 2.37 -15.28
C VAL A 205 -0.67 2.43 -16.70
N VAL A 206 -1.34 1.77 -17.65
CA VAL A 206 -0.89 1.70 -19.05
C VAL A 206 -0.84 3.09 -19.67
N ASP A 207 -1.89 3.89 -19.51
CA ASP A 207 -1.95 5.23 -20.10
C ASP A 207 -0.92 6.17 -19.46
N ALA A 208 -0.71 6.09 -18.15
CA ALA A 208 0.30 6.91 -17.47
C ALA A 208 1.72 6.57 -17.95
N MET A 209 2.05 5.28 -18.10
CA MET A 209 3.35 4.87 -18.65
C MET A 209 3.53 5.32 -20.11
N HIS A 210 2.50 5.21 -20.94
CA HIS A 210 2.56 5.70 -22.33
C HIS A 210 2.74 7.22 -22.40
N LYS A 211 2.01 8.00 -21.59
CA LYS A 211 2.18 9.46 -21.49
C LYS A 211 3.60 9.83 -21.03
N TRP A 212 4.15 9.07 -20.08
CA TRP A 212 5.52 9.26 -19.61
C TRP A 212 6.54 9.06 -20.72
N GLU A 213 6.45 7.93 -21.44
CA GLU A 213 7.34 7.59 -22.56
C GLU A 213 7.27 8.62 -23.70
N ASN A 214 6.08 9.18 -23.95
CA ASN A 214 5.87 10.23 -24.96
C ASN A 214 6.31 11.63 -24.51
N GLY A 215 6.74 11.81 -23.26
CA GLY A 215 7.10 13.11 -22.71
C GLY A 215 5.90 14.04 -22.46
N GLU A 216 4.70 13.48 -22.34
CA GLU A 216 3.45 14.20 -22.06
C GLU A 216 3.23 14.42 -20.55
N ALA A 217 4.05 13.78 -19.70
CA ALA A 217 4.03 13.99 -18.27
C ALA A 217 4.54 15.39 -17.91
N ALA A 218 3.69 16.19 -17.27
CA ALA A 218 4.03 17.54 -16.82
C ALA A 218 4.90 17.50 -15.55
N ILE A 219 6.18 17.12 -15.67
CA ILE A 219 7.16 17.23 -14.58
C ILE A 219 8.13 18.38 -14.85
N GLN A 220 8.46 19.15 -13.80
CA GLN A 220 9.53 20.15 -13.82
C GLN A 220 10.88 19.45 -14.07
N GLN A 221 11.28 19.38 -15.34
CA GLN A 221 12.55 18.81 -15.80
C GLN A 221 13.72 19.67 -15.31
N ASP A 222 14.36 19.29 -14.19
CA ASP A 222 15.62 19.91 -13.76
C ASP A 222 16.61 18.90 -13.11
N LYS A 223 16.46 17.57 -13.31
CA LYS A 223 17.38 16.57 -12.71
C LYS A 223 17.78 15.45 -13.67
N GLU A 224 19.07 15.43 -14.04
CA GLU A 224 19.71 14.50 -14.98
C GLU A 224 20.26 13.23 -14.30
N SER A 225 19.41 12.32 -13.81
CA SER A 225 19.88 10.94 -13.58
C SER A 225 18.83 9.88 -13.93
N ALA A 226 19.28 8.78 -14.54
CA ALA A 226 18.42 7.70 -15.02
C ALA A 226 17.68 6.96 -13.88
N GLU A 227 18.27 6.89 -12.68
CA GLU A 227 17.58 6.35 -11.49
C GLU A 227 16.48 7.29 -10.98
N THR A 228 16.68 8.61 -11.09
CA THR A 228 15.64 9.60 -10.76
C THR A 228 14.46 9.47 -11.73
N SER A 229 14.73 9.24 -13.02
CA SER A 229 13.70 9.08 -14.07
C SER A 229 12.71 7.94 -13.80
N TYR A 230 13.16 6.75 -13.36
CA TYR A 230 12.24 5.64 -13.07
C TYR A 230 11.41 5.87 -11.80
N SER A 231 12.01 6.52 -10.79
CA SER A 231 11.26 6.93 -9.60
C SER A 231 10.18 7.96 -9.99
N ASP A 232 10.51 8.89 -10.87
CA ASP A 232 9.57 9.91 -11.35
C ASP A 232 8.44 9.29 -12.20
N GLU A 233 8.74 8.27 -13.02
CA GLU A 233 7.75 7.50 -13.80
C GLU A 233 6.70 6.86 -12.89
N MET A 234 7.14 6.11 -11.87
CA MET A 234 6.22 5.44 -10.96
C MET A 234 5.47 6.42 -10.06
N MET A 235 6.09 7.55 -9.69
CA MET A 235 5.38 8.65 -9.03
C MET A 235 4.28 9.22 -9.93
N PHE A 236 4.53 9.41 -11.22
CA PHE A 236 3.52 9.87 -12.17
C PHE A 236 2.37 8.87 -12.32
N VAL A 237 2.67 7.57 -12.40
CA VAL A 237 1.64 6.50 -12.42
C VAL A 237 0.77 6.56 -11.17
N ALA A 238 1.38 6.63 -9.98
CA ALA A 238 0.67 6.76 -8.71
C ALA A 238 -0.23 8.02 -8.68
N GLU A 239 0.27 9.17 -9.16
CA GLU A 239 -0.50 10.41 -9.22
C GLU A 239 -1.72 10.31 -10.15
N GLU A 240 -1.59 9.68 -11.32
CA GLU A 240 -2.70 9.50 -12.25
C GLU A 240 -3.79 8.59 -11.66
N ILE A 241 -3.42 7.52 -10.94
CA ILE A 241 -4.37 6.65 -10.24
C ILE A 241 -5.12 7.44 -9.14
N VAL A 242 -4.41 8.20 -8.31
CA VAL A 242 -5.02 9.03 -7.26
C VAL A 242 -5.98 10.06 -7.86
N LYS A 243 -5.60 10.70 -8.97
CA LYS A 243 -6.47 11.66 -9.66
C LYS A 243 -7.74 10.98 -10.16
N ALA A 244 -7.63 9.81 -10.78
CA ALA A 244 -8.78 9.07 -11.28
C ALA A 244 -9.73 8.67 -10.14
N ALA A 245 -9.21 8.06 -9.08
CA ALA A 245 -10.00 7.67 -7.91
C ALA A 245 -10.67 8.87 -7.25
N LYS A 246 -9.97 10.00 -7.12
CA LYS A 246 -10.50 11.22 -6.51
C LYS A 246 -11.66 11.84 -7.30
N VAL A 247 -11.64 11.74 -8.63
CA VAL A 247 -12.76 12.22 -9.46
C VAL A 247 -14.03 11.45 -9.10
N ILE A 248 -13.95 10.13 -8.98
CA ILE A 248 -15.09 9.27 -8.61
C ILE A 248 -15.49 9.48 -7.14
N ALA A 249 -14.51 9.47 -6.22
CA ALA A 249 -14.73 9.64 -4.78
C ALA A 249 -15.49 10.93 -4.40
N THR A 250 -15.36 11.98 -5.22
CA THR A 250 -15.98 13.29 -4.97
C THR A 250 -17.29 13.50 -5.72
N ASP A 251 -17.68 12.58 -6.59
CA ASP A 251 -18.93 12.64 -7.34
C ASP A 251 -20.02 11.81 -6.63
N PRO A 252 -21.06 12.48 -6.04
CA PRO A 252 -22.14 11.79 -5.35
C PRO A 252 -23.08 11.03 -6.29
N PHE A 253 -22.91 11.13 -7.62
CA PHE A 253 -23.71 10.44 -8.62
C PHE A 253 -22.88 9.45 -9.47
N ALA A 254 -21.59 9.27 -9.15
CA ALA A 254 -20.77 8.31 -9.86
C ALA A 254 -21.20 6.86 -9.55
N GLU A 255 -21.06 6.00 -10.55
CA GLU A 255 -21.03 4.56 -10.33
C GLU A 255 -19.65 4.20 -9.78
N SER A 256 -19.60 3.33 -8.77
CA SER A 256 -18.36 2.94 -8.12
C SER A 256 -18.41 1.48 -7.65
N PRO A 257 -17.27 0.79 -7.53
CA PRO A 257 -17.21 -0.54 -6.91
C PRO A 257 -17.85 -0.58 -5.51
N TYR A 258 -17.66 0.46 -4.71
CA TYR A 258 -18.26 0.56 -3.38
C TYR A 258 -19.78 0.62 -3.43
N MET A 259 -20.34 1.45 -4.32
CA MET A 259 -21.78 1.50 -4.56
C MET A 259 -22.31 0.12 -4.96
N GLU A 260 -21.66 -0.55 -5.90
CA GLU A 260 -22.06 -1.87 -6.40
C GLU A 260 -22.11 -2.89 -5.24
N LYS A 261 -21.04 -3.01 -4.46
CA LYS A 261 -20.98 -3.89 -3.28
C LYS A 261 -22.03 -3.53 -2.23
N ALA A 262 -22.25 -2.24 -1.96
CA ALA A 262 -23.27 -1.78 -1.01
C ALA A 262 -24.69 -2.21 -1.42
N VAL A 263 -25.00 -2.10 -2.72
CA VAL A 263 -26.29 -2.52 -3.27
C VAL A 263 -26.48 -4.03 -3.19
N GLU A 264 -25.43 -4.81 -3.43
CA GLU A 264 -25.45 -6.28 -3.26
C GLU A 264 -25.74 -6.69 -1.81
N GLU A 265 -25.29 -5.89 -0.83
CA GLU A 265 -25.56 -6.06 0.60
C GLU A 265 -26.91 -5.48 1.03
N GLY A 266 -27.71 -4.96 0.08
CA GLY A 266 -29.05 -4.44 0.32
C GLY A 266 -29.10 -3.00 0.86
N LEU A 267 -28.00 -2.25 0.75
CA LEU A 267 -27.93 -0.84 1.10
C LEU A 267 -28.22 0.03 -0.12
N SER A 268 -28.99 1.10 0.06
CA SER A 268 -29.26 2.07 -1.00
C SER A 268 -28.25 3.22 -0.94
N ILE A 269 -27.04 2.95 -1.40
CA ILE A 269 -25.93 3.90 -1.50
C ILE A 269 -25.69 4.25 -2.96
N GLU A 270 -25.36 5.51 -3.25
CA GLU A 270 -25.05 6.05 -4.58
C GLU A 270 -23.81 6.97 -4.48
N GLY A 271 -23.02 7.06 -5.55
CA GLY A 271 -21.82 7.87 -5.61
C GLY A 271 -20.51 7.12 -5.33
N GLY A 272 -19.40 7.86 -5.40
CA GLY A 272 -18.12 7.39 -4.89
C GLY A 272 -18.03 7.41 -3.35
N LYS A 273 -17.00 6.74 -2.81
CA LYS A 273 -16.67 6.75 -1.38
C LYS A 273 -15.57 7.78 -1.13
N MET A 274 -15.91 8.86 -0.41
CA MET A 274 -14.93 9.86 0.01
C MET A 274 -14.08 9.30 1.16
N ASP A 275 -12.79 9.06 0.88
CA ASP A 275 -11.83 8.52 1.86
C ASP A 275 -10.42 9.10 1.66
N ASP A 276 -9.48 8.70 2.52
CA ASP A 276 -8.06 8.84 2.24
C ASP A 276 -7.66 7.95 1.05
N ILE A 277 -7.04 8.54 0.03
CA ILE A 277 -6.69 7.87 -1.22
C ILE A 277 -5.18 7.77 -1.33
N SER A 278 -4.64 6.56 -1.15
CA SER A 278 -3.21 6.31 -1.17
C SER A 278 -2.82 5.18 -2.10
N VAL A 279 -1.76 5.39 -2.87
CA VAL A 279 -1.16 4.37 -3.73
C VAL A 279 0.36 4.50 -3.73
N VAL A 280 1.03 3.36 -3.73
CA VAL A 280 2.44 3.22 -4.09
C VAL A 280 2.52 2.42 -5.37
N ALA A 281 3.22 2.95 -6.37
CA ALA A 281 3.61 2.20 -7.56
C ALA A 281 5.11 1.90 -7.52
N ALA A 282 5.46 0.66 -7.84
CA ALA A 282 6.84 0.22 -8.01
C ALA A 282 6.95 -0.67 -9.24
N GLN A 283 8.15 -0.79 -9.79
CA GLN A 283 8.39 -1.54 -11.01
C GLN A 283 9.52 -2.55 -10.80
N CYS A 284 9.28 -3.80 -11.18
CA CYS A 284 10.31 -4.83 -11.16
C CYS A 284 11.37 -4.54 -12.21
N ARG A 285 12.62 -4.39 -11.79
CA ARG A 285 13.76 -4.12 -12.68
C ARG A 285 14.98 -4.93 -12.25
N LYS A 286 15.77 -5.41 -13.21
CA LYS A 286 17.07 -5.98 -12.90
C LYS A 286 18.02 -4.91 -12.38
N ARG A 287 18.66 -5.18 -11.25
CA ARG A 287 19.70 -4.31 -10.69
C ARG A 287 20.87 -4.25 -11.68
N LYS A 288 21.20 -3.06 -12.20
CA LYS A 288 22.40 -2.86 -13.02
C LYS A 288 23.62 -3.14 -12.15
N THR A 289 24.40 -4.15 -12.49
CA THR A 289 25.67 -4.41 -11.80
C THR A 289 26.58 -3.21 -12.06
N LYS A 290 26.98 -2.49 -11.00
CA LYS A 290 28.07 -1.52 -11.12
C LYS A 290 29.33 -2.32 -11.45
N ILE A 291 29.80 -2.20 -12.70
CA ILE A 291 31.08 -2.73 -13.17
C ILE A 291 32.21 -1.91 -12.53
#